data_AF-A0A352DQJ0-F1
#
_entry.id   AF-A0A352DQJ0-F1
#
_cell.length_a   1.000
_cell.length_b   1.000
_cell.length_c   1.000
_cell.angle_alpha   90.00
_cell.angle_beta   90.00
_cell.angle_gamma   90.00
#
_symmetry.space_group_name_H-M   'P 1'
#
loop_
_entity.id
_entity.type
_entity.pdbx_description
1 polymer ?
#
loop_
_entity_poly.entity_id
_entity_poly.type
_entity_poly.pdbx_seq_one_letter_code
_entity_poly.pdbx_strand_id
1 'polypeptide(L)'
;MYLYNSLSHKKEKFVPNEAGKVGMYTCGPTVYHYAHIGNLRTYIMEDVLEKYLRYTGLDVKRVMNITDVGHLTSDGDTGDDKMLKGAK
;
A
#
# COMPACT_ATOMS: atom_id res chain seq x y z
N MET A 1 15.60 10.58 -8.63
CA MET A 1 14.91 10.92 -7.36
C MET A 1 15.48 10.07 -6.23
N TYR A 2 15.29 10.47 -4.98
CA TYR A 2 15.67 9.68 -3.80
C TYR A 2 14.42 9.33 -2.98
N LEU A 3 14.27 8.07 -2.58
CA LEU A 3 13.18 7.58 -1.73
C LEU A 3 13.75 7.04 -0.43
N TYR A 4 12.98 7.15 0.67
CA TYR A 4 13.36 6.52 1.93
C TYR A 4 13.05 5.01 1.86
N ASN A 5 14.06 4.18 2.08
CA ASN A 5 13.94 2.73 2.06
C ASN A 5 13.88 2.21 3.51
N SER A 6 12.74 1.67 3.92
CA SER A 6 12.56 1.11 5.27
C SER A 6 13.47 -0.08 5.58
N LEU A 7 13.94 -0.83 4.56
CA LEU A 7 14.86 -1.96 4.76
C LEU A 7 16.24 -1.50 5.25
N SER A 8 16.73 -0.37 4.72
CA SER A 8 18.05 0.17 5.05
C SER A 8 18.02 1.39 5.98
N HIS A 9 16.81 1.91 6.24
CA HIS A 9 16.56 3.14 6.99
C HIS A 9 17.24 4.39 6.42
N LYS A 10 17.47 4.44 5.10
CA LYS A 10 18.19 5.53 4.42
C LYS A 10 17.41 6.06 3.22
N LYS A 11 17.75 7.29 2.81
CA LYS A 11 17.34 7.80 1.50
C LYS A 11 18.27 7.23 0.43
N GLU A 12 17.71 6.53 -0.54
CA GLU A 12 18.45 5.86 -1.60
C GLU A 12 18.00 6.36 -2.96
N LYS A 13 18.92 6.33 -3.94
CA LYS A 13 18.58 6.68 -5.32
C LYS A 13 17.59 5.63 -5.84
N PHE A 14 16.39 6.07 -6.20
CA PHE A 14 15.42 5.18 -6.80
C PHE A 14 15.86 4.85 -8.24
N VAL A 15 16.06 3.56 -8.50
CA VAL A 15 16.36 3.00 -9.82
C VAL A 15 15.30 1.94 -10.09
N PRO A 16 14.48 2.08 -11.16
CA PRO A 16 13.46 1.11 -11.46
C PRO A 16 14.06 -0.23 -11.92
N ASN A 17 13.33 -1.32 -11.69
CA ASN A 17 13.74 -2.66 -12.13
C ASN A 17 13.82 -2.79 -13.66
N GLU A 18 12.93 -2.10 -14.38
CA GLU A 18 12.97 -1.96 -15.84
C GLU A 18 13.07 -0.47 -16.20
N ALA A 19 13.95 -0.11 -17.13
CA ALA A 19 14.17 1.29 -17.48
C ALA A 19 12.86 1.96 -17.93
N GLY A 20 12.53 3.10 -17.31
CA GLY A 20 11.32 3.87 -17.62
C GLY A 20 10.02 3.32 -17.03
N LYS A 21 10.02 2.14 -16.39
CA LYS A 21 8.80 1.51 -15.84
C LYS A 21 8.88 1.28 -14.35
N VAL A 22 7.77 1.49 -13.65
CA VAL A 22 7.66 1.24 -12.21
C VAL A 22 6.47 0.32 -11.93
N GLY A 23 6.75 -0.84 -11.34
CA GLY A 23 5.73 -1.61 -10.62
C GLY A 23 5.64 -1.13 -9.18
N MET A 24 4.44 -0.78 -8.72
CA MET A 24 4.20 -0.32 -7.34
C MET A 24 3.05 -1.12 -6.73
N TYR A 25 3.29 -1.78 -5.61
CA TYR A 25 2.24 -2.42 -4.82
C TYR A 25 1.97 -1.61 -3.56
N THR A 26 0.70 -1.42 -3.24
CA THR A 26 0.23 -0.72 -2.04
C THR A 26 -0.83 -1.55 -1.34
N CYS A 27 -0.72 -1.75 -0.03
CA CYS A 27 -1.73 -2.48 0.74
C CYS A 27 -3.05 -1.71 0.77
N GLY A 28 -4.14 -2.35 0.37
CA GLY A 28 -5.48 -1.75 0.40
C GLY A 28 -6.27 -2.07 1.67
N PRO A 29 -7.57 -1.73 1.68
CA PRO A 29 -8.40 -1.84 2.88
C PRO A 29 -8.78 -3.29 3.18
N THR A 30 -9.00 -3.57 4.47
CA THR A 30 -9.81 -4.71 4.91
C THR A 30 -11.23 -4.24 5.09
N VAL A 31 -12.17 -4.79 4.32
CA VAL A 31 -13.50 -4.19 4.11
C VAL A 31 -14.56 -4.63 5.12
N TYR A 32 -14.17 -4.80 6.40
CA TYR A 32 -15.11 -5.14 7.48
C TYR A 32 -15.86 -3.92 8.06
N HIS A 33 -15.32 -2.71 7.88
CA HIS A 33 -15.92 -1.45 8.36
C HIS A 33 -15.57 -0.27 7.44
N TYR A 34 -16.22 0.87 7.68
CA TYR A 34 -15.92 2.13 6.99
C TYR A 34 -14.47 2.58 7.22
N ALA A 35 -13.83 3.09 6.16
CA ALA A 35 -12.49 3.65 6.25
C ALA A 35 -12.48 4.90 7.15
N HIS A 36 -11.48 5.00 8.01
CA HIS A 36 -11.26 6.17 8.86
C HIS A 36 -10.16 7.08 8.28
N ILE A 37 -10.05 8.30 8.80
CA ILE A 37 -9.09 9.31 8.30
C ILE A 37 -7.63 8.81 8.28
N GLY A 38 -7.26 7.96 9.24
CA GLY A 38 -5.95 7.29 9.25
C GLY A 38 -5.70 6.42 8.01
N ASN A 39 -6.70 5.67 7.50
CA ASN A 39 -6.54 4.90 6.26
C ASN A 39 -6.39 5.84 5.06
N LEU A 40 -7.24 6.87 4.99
CA LEU A 40 -7.26 7.83 3.88
C LEU A 40 -5.93 8.58 3.74
N ARG A 41 -5.27 8.92 4.85
CA ARG A 41 -3.93 9.54 4.83
C ARG A 41 -2.93 8.69 4.04
N THR A 42 -2.93 7.38 4.25
CA THR A 42 -2.05 6.45 3.53
C THR A 42 -2.38 6.44 2.04
N TYR A 43 -3.64 6.29 1.67
CA TYR A 43 -4.04 6.23 0.26
C TYR A 43 -3.73 7.51 -0.52
N ILE A 44 -3.86 8.67 0.12
CA ILE A 44 -3.47 9.96 -0.46
C ILE A 44 -1.95 10.04 -0.66
N MET A 45 -1.15 9.58 0.31
CA MET A 45 0.32 9.60 0.17
C MET A 45 0.80 8.70 -0.97
N GLU A 46 0.20 7.52 -1.11
CA GLU A 46 0.47 6.60 -2.21
C GLU A 46 0.04 7.18 -3.57
N ASP A 47 -1.11 7.85 -3.63
CA ASP A 47 -1.59 8.54 -4.83
C ASP A 47 -0.66 9.70 -5.24
N VAL A 48 -0.20 10.50 -4.27
CA VAL A 48 0.81 11.56 -4.51
C VAL A 48 2.10 10.97 -5.04
N LEU A 49 2.57 9.85 -4.48
CA LEU A 49 3.77 9.17 -4.97
C LEU A 49 3.58 8.67 -6.41
N GLU A 50 2.47 7.98 -6.70
CA GLU A 50 2.16 7.53 -8.07
C GLU A 50 2.15 8.69 -9.06
N LYS A 51 1.43 9.76 -8.74
CA LYS A 51 1.32 10.95 -9.60
C LYS A 51 2.66 11.62 -9.82
N TYR A 52 3.50 11.71 -8.79
CA TYR A 52 4.84 12.25 -8.91
C TYR A 52 5.74 11.37 -9.82
N LEU A 53 5.69 10.05 -9.65
CA LEU A 53 6.43 9.12 -10.51
C LEU A 53 6.01 9.27 -11.98
N ARG A 54 4.70 9.32 -12.25
CA ARG A 54 4.16 9.58 -13.61
C ARG A 54 4.59 10.94 -14.15
N TYR A 55 4.53 11.99 -13.33
CA TYR A 55 4.98 13.33 -13.70
C TYR A 55 6.46 13.36 -14.12
N THR A 56 7.30 12.54 -13.49
CA THR A 56 8.73 12.41 -13.89
C THR A 56 8.96 11.62 -15.18
N GLY A 57 7.90 11.21 -15.89
CA GLY A 57 7.98 10.50 -17.16
C GLY A 57 8.08 8.98 -17.04
N LEU A 58 7.81 8.40 -15.86
CA LEU A 58 7.82 6.96 -15.66
C LEU A 58 6.44 6.36 -16.00
N ASP A 59 6.45 5.21 -16.66
CA ASP A 59 5.26 4.38 -16.85
C ASP A 59 5.02 3.58 -15.57
N VAL A 60 4.01 3.99 -14.79
CA VAL A 60 3.71 3.38 -13.50
C VAL A 60 2.54 2.40 -13.64
N LYS A 61 2.74 1.16 -13.18
CA LYS A 61 1.68 0.19 -12.91
C LYS A 61 1.53 0.04 -11.40
N ARG A 62 0.50 0.68 -10.84
CA ARG A 62 0.11 0.49 -9.44
C ARG A 62 -0.91 -0.63 -9.30
N VAL A 63 -0.72 -1.48 -8.29
CA VAL A 63 -1.70 -2.49 -7.87
C VAL A 63 -2.00 -2.27 -6.39
N MET A 64 -3.28 -2.30 -6.04
CA MET A 64 -3.76 -2.28 -4.66
C MET A 64 -4.73 -3.44 -4.47
N ASN A 65 -4.55 -4.21 -3.41
CA ASN A 65 -5.47 -5.31 -3.08
C ASN A 65 -6.73 -4.79 -2.37
N ILE A 66 -7.71 -5.66 -2.24
CA ILE A 66 -8.80 -5.54 -1.27
C ILE A 66 -8.72 -6.78 -0.41
N THR A 67 -8.71 -6.63 0.91
CA THR A 67 -8.79 -7.76 1.83
C THR A 67 -10.25 -7.97 2.18
N ASP A 68 -10.91 -8.85 1.41
CA ASP A 68 -12.31 -9.25 1.57
C ASP A 68 -12.47 -10.57 2.36
N VAL A 69 -11.38 -11.29 2.60
CA VAL A 69 -11.32 -12.50 3.43
C VAL A 69 -10.06 -12.46 4.32
N GLY A 70 -10.19 -12.87 5.59
CA GLY A 70 -9.09 -12.96 6.55
C GLY A 70 -8.85 -11.66 7.34
N HIS A 71 -7.58 -11.39 7.68
CA HIS A 71 -7.14 -10.37 8.65
C HIS A 71 -7.48 -10.74 10.09
N LEU A 72 -6.75 -11.74 10.60
CA LEU A 72 -6.84 -12.18 11.99
C LEU A 72 -6.32 -11.08 12.93
N THR A 73 -6.80 -11.05 14.16
CA THR A 73 -6.40 -10.03 15.15
C THR A 73 -4.93 -10.07 15.56
N SER A 74 -4.21 -11.15 15.20
CA SER A 74 -2.79 -11.36 15.49
C SER A 74 -1.99 -11.50 14.20
N ASP A 75 -0.78 -10.94 14.17
CA ASP A 75 0.18 -11.08 13.06
C ASP A 75 0.64 -12.55 12.85
N GLY A 76 0.35 -13.44 13.80
CA GLY A 76 0.68 -14.86 13.74
C GLY A 76 -0.46 -15.76 13.26
N ASP A 77 -1.38 -15.26 12.43
CA ASP A 77 -2.57 -15.98 11.94
C ASP A 77 -3.37 -16.69 13.06
N THR A 78 -3.49 -16.03 14.20
CA THR A 78 -4.23 -16.52 15.38
C THR A 78 -5.26 -15.49 15.83
N GLY A 79 -6.38 -15.95 16.39
CA GLY A 79 -7.45 -15.10 16.92
C GLY A 79 -8.67 -14.97 16.01
N ASP A 80 -9.54 -14.02 16.34
CA ASP A 80 -10.84 -13.89 15.68
C ASP A 80 -10.70 -13.14 14.34
N ASP A 81 -11.38 -13.64 13.32
CA ASP A 81 -11.47 -12.98 12.02
C ASP A 81 -12.33 -11.70 12.14
N LYS A 82 -11.73 -10.56 11.78
CA LYS A 82 -12.39 -9.26 11.85
C LYS A 82 -13.56 -9.12 10.87
N MET A 83 -13.52 -9.81 9.72
CA MET A 83 -14.64 -9.88 8.76
C MET A 83 -15.81 -10.68 9.37
N LEU A 84 -15.55 -11.83 9.98
CA LEU A 84 -16.60 -12.63 10.65
C LEU A 84 -17.23 -11.87 11.81
N LYS A 85 -16.47 -11.07 12.56
CA LYS A 85 -17.00 -10.20 13.62
C LYS A 85 -17.90 -9.09 13.09
N GLY A 86 -17.55 -8.49 11.94
CA GLY A 86 -18.33 -7.39 11.33
C GLY A 86 -19.60 -7.83 10.60
N ALA A 87 -19.75 -9.12 10.31
CA ALA A 87 -20.90 -9.69 9.61
C ALA A 87 -22.09 -10.08 10.52
N LYS A 88 -21.91 -10.01 11.85
CA LYS A 88 -22.98 -10.19 12.85
C LYS A 88 -23.62 -8.85 13.21
#